data_AF-A0A0F9E0Z3-F1
#
_entry.id   AF-A0A0F9E0Z3-F1
#
_cell.length_a   1.000
_cell.length_b   1.000
_cell.length_c   1.000
_cell.angle_alpha   90.00
_cell.angle_beta   90.00
_cell.angle_gamma   90.00
#
_symmetry.space_group_name_H-M   'P 1'
#
loop_
_entity.id
_entity.type
_entity.pdbx_description
1 polymer ?
#
loop_
_entity_poly.entity_id
_entity_poly.type
_entity_poly.pdbx_seq_one_letter_code
_entity_poly.pdbx_strand_id
1 'polypeptide(L)'
;FAAFRSPFEDFRNDEPRRITLLKSLIRVIKRNANKGFSVALDLAAFQKVADLYKIARPLNRAYPLAAAVCQDIIDVWLKGKHPGCGIQHIIEAGDTGQGAYVHLARNVGKPVTVMPKIDPVSGERLAQFEAADFLAWERHKLFGEALESDRVKLRAPIMAMRKHLPHDGRVMDEAGLIGWCKANEFPKQSLD
;
A
#
# COMPACT_ATOMS: atom_id res chain seq x y z
N PHE A 1 -11.88 2.37 -4.83
CA PHE A 1 -13.33 2.40 -5.13
C PHE A 1 -13.56 2.75 -6.60
N ALA A 2 -13.30 1.79 -7.48
CA ALA A 2 -13.52 1.97 -8.91
C ALA A 2 -15.01 1.80 -9.20
N ALA A 3 -15.66 2.91 -9.57
CA ALA A 3 -17.06 3.05 -9.99
C ALA A 3 -18.11 2.53 -9.00
N PHE A 4 -18.89 3.44 -8.40
CA PHE A 4 -20.22 3.12 -7.90
C PHE A 4 -21.04 2.53 -9.06
N ARG A 5 -21.13 1.21 -9.11
CA ARG A 5 -22.06 0.41 -9.92
C ARG A 5 -23.22 -0.01 -9.03
N SER A 6 -24.33 -0.45 -9.61
CA SER A 6 -25.43 -1.07 -8.86
C SER A 6 -24.90 -2.05 -7.79
N PRO A 7 -25.37 -1.98 -6.53
CA PRO A 7 -26.52 -1.22 -6.03
C PRO A 7 -26.21 0.22 -5.54
N PHE A 8 -25.01 0.74 -5.81
CA PHE A 8 -24.55 2.01 -5.23
C PHE A 8 -24.51 3.18 -6.21
N GLU A 9 -25.04 3.05 -7.42
CA GLU A 9 -25.02 4.10 -8.45
C GLU A 9 -25.56 5.45 -7.95
N ASP A 10 -26.68 5.41 -7.22
CA ASP A 10 -27.33 6.59 -6.65
C ASP A 10 -26.49 7.33 -5.61
N PHE A 11 -25.43 6.70 -5.07
CA PHE A 11 -24.54 7.30 -4.07
C PHE A 11 -23.53 8.26 -4.70
N ARG A 12 -23.41 8.28 -6.04
CA ARG A 12 -22.43 9.13 -6.73
C ARG A 12 -22.67 10.61 -6.46
N ASN A 13 -23.94 11.04 -6.48
CA ASN A 13 -24.35 12.44 -6.34
C ASN A 13 -24.90 12.79 -4.94
N ASP A 14 -24.96 11.82 -4.03
CA ASP A 14 -25.44 11.98 -2.66
C ASP A 14 -24.26 11.95 -1.66
N GLU A 15 -23.65 13.11 -1.45
CA GLU A 15 -22.49 13.25 -0.55
C GLU A 15 -22.80 12.79 0.90
N PRO A 16 -23.91 13.22 1.54
CA PRO A 16 -24.24 12.77 2.89
C PRO A 16 -24.37 11.25 3.02
N ARG A 17 -25.05 10.60 2.06
CA ARG A 17 -25.23 9.15 2.05
C ARG A 17 -23.92 8.41 1.80
N ARG A 18 -23.08 8.93 0.91
CA ARG A 18 -21.73 8.40 0.67
C ARG A 18 -20.84 8.50 1.90
N ILE A 19 -20.85 9.63 2.61
CA ILE A 19 -20.11 9.80 3.87
C ILE A 19 -20.59 8.78 4.92
N THR A 20 -21.90 8.54 5.00
CA THR A 20 -22.49 7.57 5.95
C THR A 20 -22.06 6.15 5.63
N LEU A 21 -22.05 5.76 4.35
CA LEU A 21 -21.53 4.47 3.88
C LEU A 21 -20.05 4.30 4.25
N LEU A 22 -19.22 5.28 3.91
CA LEU A 22 -17.77 5.21 4.18
C LEU A 22 -17.46 5.16 5.68
N LYS A 23 -18.21 5.89 6.53
CA LYS A 23 -18.08 5.77 7.99
C LYS A 23 -18.46 4.37 8.50
N SER A 24 -19.39 3.69 7.86
CA SER A 24 -19.79 2.33 8.21
C SER A 24 -18.72 1.33 7.79
N LEU A 25 -18.17 1.49 6.59
CA LEU A 25 -17.02 0.71 6.12
C LEU A 25 -15.82 0.85 7.08
N ILE A 26 -15.46 2.08 7.48
CA ILE A 26 -14.36 2.33 8.42
C ILE A 26 -14.58 1.61 9.76
N ARG A 27 -15.83 1.53 10.24
CA ARG A 27 -16.17 0.76 11.44
C ARG A 27 -15.95 -0.74 11.25
N VAL A 28 -16.31 -1.28 10.10
CA VAL A 28 -16.04 -2.69 9.75
C VAL A 28 -14.54 -2.94 9.67
N ILE A 29 -13.78 -2.08 9.01
CA ILE A 29 -12.31 -2.18 8.92
C ILE A 29 -11.70 -2.16 10.31
N LYS A 30 -12.07 -1.19 11.17
CA LYS A 30 -11.55 -1.09 12.53
C LYS A 30 -11.82 -2.34 13.36
N ARG A 31 -12.98 -2.98 13.19
CA ARG A 31 -13.32 -4.20 13.94
C ARG A 31 -12.44 -5.39 13.54
N ASN A 32 -11.90 -5.39 12.33
CA ASN A 32 -11.19 -6.53 11.74
C ASN A 32 -9.69 -6.26 11.47
N ALA A 33 -9.20 -5.04 11.67
CA ALA A 33 -7.81 -4.67 11.45
C ALA A 33 -7.23 -3.93 12.66
N ASN A 34 -6.04 -4.36 13.10
CA ASN A 34 -5.34 -3.72 14.22
C ASN A 34 -4.71 -2.37 13.85
N LYS A 35 -4.13 -2.30 12.66
CA LYS A 35 -3.38 -1.13 12.17
C LYS A 35 -3.33 -1.14 10.63
N GLY A 36 -3.45 0.04 10.03
CA GLY A 36 -3.23 0.25 8.60
C GLY A 36 -1.77 0.60 8.30
N PHE A 37 -1.30 0.18 7.13
CA PHE A 37 0.03 0.53 6.61
C PHE A 37 -0.09 0.99 5.17
N SER A 38 0.73 1.95 4.76
CA SER A 38 0.81 2.37 3.37
C SER A 38 2.20 2.86 3.02
N VAL A 39 2.67 2.53 1.82
CA VAL A 39 3.85 3.12 1.21
C VAL A 39 3.42 3.81 -0.08
N ALA A 40 3.73 5.10 -0.20
CA ALA A 40 3.63 5.84 -1.44
C ALA A 40 5.04 6.00 -2.02
N LEU A 41 5.20 5.75 -3.31
CA LEU A 41 6.46 5.90 -4.03
C LEU A 41 6.31 7.03 -5.05
N ASP A 42 7.15 8.06 -4.93
CA ASP A 42 7.28 9.06 -5.98
C ASP A 42 8.05 8.44 -7.15
N LEU A 43 7.38 8.29 -8.29
CA LEU A 43 7.95 7.64 -9.46
C LEU A 43 9.07 8.47 -10.12
N ALA A 44 9.00 9.80 -10.06
CA ALA A 44 10.04 10.66 -10.62
C ALA A 44 11.31 10.59 -9.77
N ALA A 45 11.15 10.67 -8.44
CA ALA A 45 12.25 10.46 -7.51
C ALA A 45 12.84 9.05 -7.61
N PHE A 46 11.99 8.03 -7.74
CA PHE A 46 12.42 6.65 -7.92
C PHE A 46 13.31 6.48 -9.16
N GLN A 47 12.90 7.02 -10.30
CA GLN A 47 13.70 6.95 -11.53
C GLN A 47 15.06 7.62 -11.34
N LYS A 48 15.07 8.84 -10.79
CA LYS A 48 16.30 9.59 -10.51
C LYS A 48 17.25 8.82 -9.58
N VAL A 49 16.73 8.21 -8.51
CA VAL A 49 17.56 7.45 -7.57
C VAL A 49 18.02 6.12 -8.17
N ALA A 50 17.20 5.47 -9.00
CA ALA A 50 17.59 4.26 -9.73
C ALA A 50 18.76 4.54 -10.71
N ASP A 51 18.84 5.74 -11.27
CA ASP A 51 19.97 6.18 -12.11
C ASP A 51 21.23 6.51 -11.27
N LEU A 52 21.08 6.81 -9.98
CA LEU A 52 22.19 7.15 -9.08
C LEU A 52 22.75 5.95 -8.30
N TYR A 53 21.94 4.91 -8.09
CA TYR A 53 22.31 3.73 -7.30
C TYR A 53 22.11 2.44 -8.08
N LYS A 54 23.01 1.47 -7.88
CA LYS A 54 22.90 0.12 -8.44
C LYS A 54 21.90 -0.72 -7.64
N ILE A 55 20.63 -0.37 -7.70
CA ILE A 55 19.55 -1.12 -7.03
C ILE A 55 19.42 -2.48 -7.73
N ALA A 56 19.52 -3.56 -6.97
CA ALA A 56 19.45 -4.92 -7.50
C ALA A 56 18.03 -5.26 -8.02
N ARG A 57 17.95 -6.13 -9.04
CA ARG A 57 16.66 -6.71 -9.44
C ARG A 57 16.11 -7.63 -8.33
N PRO A 58 14.80 -7.68 -8.11
CA PRO A 58 13.74 -6.92 -8.80
C PRO A 58 13.39 -5.58 -8.12
N LEU A 59 14.12 -5.17 -7.08
CA LEU A 59 13.87 -3.91 -6.33
C LEU A 59 14.10 -2.65 -7.15
N ASN A 60 14.77 -2.74 -8.30
CA ASN A 60 14.86 -1.67 -9.29
C ASN A 60 13.57 -1.46 -10.10
N ARG A 61 12.43 -1.98 -9.64
CA ARG A 61 11.09 -1.74 -10.17
C ARG A 61 10.20 -1.18 -9.07
N ALA A 62 9.33 -0.24 -9.44
CA ALA A 62 8.48 0.49 -8.50
C ALA A 62 7.62 -0.42 -7.61
N TYR A 63 6.91 -1.40 -8.19
CA TYR A 63 6.03 -2.28 -7.41
C TYR A 63 6.81 -3.16 -6.41
N PRO A 64 7.82 -3.96 -6.82
CA PRO A 64 8.60 -4.75 -5.86
C PRO A 64 9.25 -3.91 -4.76
N LEU A 65 9.74 -2.71 -5.07
CA LEU A 65 10.28 -1.82 -4.05
C LEU A 65 9.22 -1.41 -3.04
N ALA A 66 8.09 -0.85 -3.51
CA ALA A 66 7.03 -0.37 -2.62
C ALA A 66 6.44 -1.50 -1.76
N ALA A 67 6.24 -2.68 -2.36
CA ALA A 67 5.75 -3.86 -1.66
C ALA A 67 6.75 -4.35 -0.59
N ALA A 68 8.04 -4.44 -0.92
CA ALA A 68 9.08 -4.85 0.03
C ALA A 68 9.21 -3.86 1.21
N VAL A 69 9.23 -2.55 0.92
CA VAL A 69 9.27 -1.52 1.98
C VAL A 69 8.03 -1.61 2.87
N CYS A 70 6.84 -1.80 2.29
CA CYS A 70 5.61 -1.94 3.06
C CYS A 70 5.64 -3.18 3.96
N GLN A 71 6.11 -4.31 3.40
CA GLN A 71 6.28 -5.55 4.14
C GLN A 71 7.26 -5.39 5.30
N ASP A 72 8.40 -4.74 5.09
CA ASP A 72 9.40 -4.54 6.15
C ASP A 72 8.85 -3.70 7.32
N ILE A 73 8.05 -2.67 7.03
CA ILE A 73 7.42 -1.85 8.08
C ILE A 73 6.41 -2.70 8.89
N ILE A 74 5.64 -3.55 8.21
CA ILE A 74 4.70 -4.47 8.86
C ILE A 74 5.46 -5.47 9.73
N ASP A 75 6.55 -6.05 9.22
CA ASP A 75 7.37 -7.03 9.94
C ASP A 75 7.97 -6.44 11.21
N VAL A 76 8.57 -5.24 11.12
CA VAL A 76 9.16 -4.57 12.29
C VAL A 76 8.09 -4.30 13.34
N TRP A 77 6.92 -3.82 12.92
CA TRP A 77 5.82 -3.56 13.85
C TRP A 77 5.28 -4.85 14.49
N LEU A 78 5.04 -5.89 13.70
CA LEU A 78 4.54 -7.18 14.19
C LEU A 78 5.53 -7.86 15.13
N LYS A 79 6.83 -7.90 14.79
CA LYS A 79 7.86 -8.50 15.66
C LYS A 79 7.96 -7.76 16.99
N GLY A 80 7.81 -6.44 16.99
CA GLY A 80 7.81 -5.64 18.22
C GLY A 80 6.56 -5.81 19.07
N LYS A 81 5.39 -6.09 18.46
CA LYS A 81 4.10 -6.24 19.17
C LYS A 81 3.77 -7.68 19.56
N HIS A 82 4.21 -8.64 18.75
CA HIS A 82 3.90 -10.06 18.85
C HIS A 82 5.19 -10.88 18.66
N PRO A 83 6.16 -10.77 19.60
CA PRO A 83 7.43 -11.48 19.48
C PRO A 83 7.20 -13.00 19.46
N GLY A 84 7.92 -13.70 18.58
CA GLY A 84 7.84 -15.16 18.44
C GLY A 84 6.67 -15.68 17.60
N CYS A 85 5.71 -14.83 17.24
CA CYS A 85 4.62 -15.24 16.34
C CYS A 85 5.11 -15.31 14.88
N GLY A 86 4.68 -16.35 14.16
CA GLY A 86 4.86 -16.43 12.71
C GLY A 86 4.08 -15.32 11.99
N ILE A 87 4.67 -14.74 10.95
CA ILE A 87 4.03 -13.72 10.12
C ILE A 87 3.63 -14.36 8.79
N GLN A 88 2.34 -14.25 8.45
CA GLN A 88 1.82 -14.64 7.15
C GLN A 88 1.48 -13.38 6.34
N HIS A 89 2.01 -13.30 5.13
CA HIS A 89 1.66 -12.24 4.19
C HIS A 89 0.71 -12.80 3.14
N ILE A 90 -0.43 -12.14 2.98
CA ILE A 90 -1.43 -12.47 1.97
C ILE A 90 -1.64 -11.23 1.11
N ILE A 91 -1.55 -11.38 -0.20
CA ILE A 91 -1.75 -10.30 -1.18
C ILE A 91 -2.82 -10.69 -2.19
N GLU A 92 -3.57 -9.72 -2.70
CA GLU A 92 -4.52 -9.93 -3.80
C GLU A 92 -3.81 -10.21 -5.11
N ALA A 93 -4.24 -11.20 -5.89
CA ALA A 93 -3.71 -11.42 -7.23
C ALA A 93 -4.06 -10.27 -8.19
N GLY A 94 -3.16 -9.93 -9.11
CA GLY A 94 -3.54 -9.18 -10.32
C GLY A 94 -2.88 -7.82 -10.50
N ASP A 95 -1.91 -7.45 -9.67
CA ASP A 95 -1.12 -6.25 -9.87
C ASP A 95 0.06 -6.48 -10.83
N THR A 96 0.31 -5.51 -11.71
CA THR A 96 1.49 -5.50 -12.58
C THR A 96 2.77 -5.43 -11.75
N GLY A 97 3.72 -6.34 -12.01
CA GLY A 97 4.98 -6.41 -11.29
C GLY A 97 4.96 -7.27 -10.02
N GLN A 98 3.78 -7.76 -9.61
CA GLN A 98 3.60 -8.62 -8.44
C GLN A 98 4.44 -9.90 -8.48
N GLY A 99 4.52 -10.57 -9.63
CA GLY A 99 5.28 -11.82 -9.75
C GLY A 99 6.75 -11.68 -9.35
N ALA A 100 7.37 -10.55 -9.69
CA ALA A 100 8.76 -10.27 -9.32
C ALA A 100 8.94 -10.08 -7.81
N TYR A 101 7.98 -9.40 -7.16
CA TYR A 101 7.95 -9.27 -5.71
C TYR A 101 7.75 -10.62 -5.01
N VAL A 102 6.79 -11.43 -5.47
CA VAL A 102 6.52 -12.75 -4.88
C VAL A 102 7.75 -13.65 -4.95
N HIS A 103 8.47 -13.62 -6.09
CA HIS A 103 9.72 -14.36 -6.24
C HIS A 103 10.80 -13.86 -5.26
N LEU A 104 11.01 -12.54 -5.16
CA LEU A 104 11.92 -11.94 -4.20
C LEU A 104 11.60 -12.36 -2.76
N ALA A 105 10.34 -12.20 -2.34
CA ALA A 105 9.90 -12.46 -0.97
C ALA A 105 10.17 -13.92 -0.57
N ARG A 106 9.91 -14.88 -1.48
CA ARG A 106 10.23 -16.30 -1.26
C ARG A 106 11.73 -16.53 -1.10
N ASN A 107 12.57 -15.91 -1.93
CA ASN A 107 14.03 -16.10 -1.89
C ASN A 107 14.65 -15.56 -0.58
N VAL A 108 14.02 -14.55 0.04
CA VAL A 108 14.48 -13.98 1.33
C VAL A 108 13.78 -14.58 2.54
N GLY A 109 13.10 -15.73 2.39
CA GLY A 109 12.46 -16.44 3.51
C GLY A 109 11.19 -15.77 4.06
N LYS A 110 10.56 -14.90 3.27
CA LYS A 110 9.30 -14.22 3.62
C LYS A 110 8.16 -14.73 2.73
N PRO A 111 7.59 -15.92 2.99
CA PRO A 111 6.59 -16.50 2.12
C PRO A 111 5.35 -15.60 2.02
N VAL A 112 4.95 -15.32 0.78
CA VAL A 112 3.73 -14.56 0.46
C VAL A 112 2.73 -15.49 -0.24
N THR A 113 1.50 -15.46 0.24
CA THR A 113 0.36 -16.15 -0.38
C THR A 113 -0.38 -15.17 -1.28
N VAL A 114 -0.58 -15.56 -2.53
CA VAL A 114 -1.35 -14.77 -3.49
C VAL A 114 -2.78 -15.31 -3.51
N MET A 115 -3.75 -14.49 -3.17
CA MET A 115 -5.16 -14.85 -3.10
C MET A 115 -5.84 -14.55 -4.44
N PRO A 116 -6.55 -15.52 -5.06
CA PRO A 116 -7.16 -15.32 -6.38
C PRO A 116 -8.45 -14.51 -6.26
N LYS A 117 -8.76 -13.63 -7.23
CA LYS A 117 -10.00 -12.81 -7.19
C LYS A 117 -11.30 -13.65 -7.30
N ILE A 118 -11.18 -14.85 -7.85
CA ILE A 118 -12.25 -15.80 -8.06
C ILE A 118 -11.89 -17.05 -7.27
N ASP A 119 -12.83 -17.55 -6.48
CA ASP A 119 -12.69 -18.83 -5.79
C ASP A 119 -12.55 -19.94 -6.85
N PRO A 120 -11.43 -20.68 -6.88
CA PRO A 120 -11.23 -21.74 -7.87
C PRO A 120 -12.22 -22.90 -7.75
N VAL A 121 -12.92 -23.04 -6.61
CA VAL A 121 -13.90 -24.10 -6.38
C VAL A 121 -15.30 -23.67 -6.81
N SER A 122 -15.81 -22.58 -6.25
CA SER A 122 -17.18 -22.11 -6.53
C SER A 122 -17.30 -21.27 -7.80
N GLY A 123 -16.20 -20.70 -8.28
CA GLY A 123 -16.23 -19.70 -9.35
C GLY A 123 -16.75 -18.33 -8.90
N GLU A 124 -17.06 -18.15 -7.62
CA GLU A 124 -17.57 -16.89 -7.09
C GLU A 124 -16.45 -15.87 -6.90
N ARG A 125 -16.79 -14.58 -7.05
CA ARG A 125 -15.85 -13.50 -6.79
C ARG A 125 -15.64 -13.35 -5.28
N LEU A 126 -14.39 -13.47 -4.85
CA LEU A 126 -14.03 -13.23 -3.46
C LEU A 126 -14.00 -11.71 -3.19
N ALA A 127 -14.57 -11.29 -2.06
CA ALA A 127 -14.44 -9.92 -1.56
C ALA A 127 -13.03 -9.76 -0.97
N GLN A 128 -12.07 -9.28 -1.77
CA GLN A 128 -10.66 -9.24 -1.38
C GLN A 128 -10.23 -7.82 -1.11
N PHE A 129 -9.61 -7.64 0.06
CA PHE A 129 -8.82 -6.48 0.48
C PHE A 129 -9.34 -5.08 0.09
N GLU A 130 -10.66 -4.90 -0.07
CA GLU A 130 -11.27 -3.61 -0.43
C GLU A 130 -10.93 -2.50 0.58
N ALA A 131 -10.61 -2.88 1.82
CA ALA A 131 -10.09 -2.00 2.85
C ALA A 131 -8.71 -1.41 2.50
N ALA A 132 -7.81 -2.24 1.94
CA ALA A 132 -6.50 -1.82 1.48
C ALA A 132 -6.62 -0.92 0.24
N ASP A 133 -7.49 -1.26 -0.71
CA ASP A 133 -7.79 -0.43 -1.88
C ASP A 133 -8.38 0.92 -1.48
N PHE A 134 -9.30 0.93 -0.52
CA PHE A 134 -9.87 2.16 0.02
C PHE A 134 -8.78 3.05 0.63
N LEU A 135 -7.92 2.46 1.45
CA LEU A 135 -6.81 3.14 2.10
C LEU A 135 -5.83 3.70 1.07
N ALA A 136 -5.45 2.88 0.09
CA ALA A 136 -4.54 3.25 -0.99
C ALA A 136 -5.11 4.42 -1.81
N TRP A 137 -6.40 4.37 -2.17
CA TRP A 137 -7.06 5.43 -2.94
C TRP A 137 -7.10 6.77 -2.19
N GLU A 138 -7.56 6.76 -0.93
CA GLU A 138 -7.65 7.98 -0.13
C GLU A 138 -6.26 8.57 0.16
N ARG A 139 -5.24 7.73 0.31
CA ARG A 139 -3.84 8.16 0.47
C ARG A 139 -3.25 8.69 -0.82
N HIS A 140 -3.50 8.04 -1.95
CA HIS A 140 -3.05 8.51 -3.26
C HIS A 140 -3.61 9.91 -3.56
N LYS A 141 -4.89 10.17 -3.25
CA LYS A 141 -5.47 11.51 -3.38
C LYS A 141 -4.79 12.53 -2.46
N LEU A 142 -4.60 12.18 -1.19
CA LEU A 142 -3.91 13.05 -0.23
C LEU A 142 -2.48 13.40 -0.69
N PHE A 143 -1.72 12.42 -1.18
CA PHE A 143 -0.34 12.63 -1.61
C PHE A 143 -0.24 13.34 -2.95
N GLY A 144 -1.10 13.01 -3.92
CA GLY A 144 -1.18 13.75 -5.19
C GLY A 144 -1.50 15.22 -4.97
N GLU A 145 -2.53 15.51 -4.14
CA GLU A 145 -2.89 16.89 -3.78
C GLU A 145 -1.79 17.60 -3.00
N ALA A 146 -1.03 16.89 -2.15
CA ALA A 146 0.09 17.46 -1.40
C ALA A 146 1.32 17.77 -2.28
N LEU A 147 1.53 17.02 -3.37
CA LEU A 147 2.57 17.32 -4.35
C LEU A 147 2.21 18.55 -5.21
N GLU A 148 0.92 18.84 -5.36
CA GLU A 148 0.42 19.94 -6.19
C GLU A 148 0.11 21.23 -5.40
N SER A 149 -0.02 21.17 -4.06
CA SER A 149 -0.44 22.32 -3.25
C SER A 149 0.02 22.28 -1.78
N ASP A 150 0.37 23.44 -1.23
CA ASP A 150 0.75 23.64 0.19
C ASP A 150 -0.42 23.42 1.18
N ARG A 151 -1.68 23.31 0.72
CA ARG A 151 -2.85 23.13 1.58
C ARG A 151 -3.78 22.05 1.06
N VAL A 152 -3.70 20.87 1.67
CA VAL A 152 -4.61 19.75 1.36
C VAL A 152 -5.84 19.78 2.25
N LYS A 153 -7.03 19.93 1.65
CA LYS A 153 -8.30 19.77 2.37
C LYS A 153 -8.57 18.28 2.59
N LEU A 154 -8.37 17.82 3.82
CA LEU A 154 -8.66 16.43 4.18
C LEU A 154 -10.16 16.11 4.02
N ARG A 155 -10.45 15.12 3.19
CA ARG A 155 -11.81 14.62 2.94
C ARG A 155 -12.39 13.98 4.22
N ALA A 156 -13.71 14.00 4.38
CA ALA A 156 -14.37 13.37 5.53
C ALA A 156 -13.98 11.89 5.78
N PRO A 157 -13.78 11.04 4.74
CA PRO A 157 -13.37 9.65 4.93
C PRO A 157 -11.95 9.50 5.48
N ILE A 158 -10.98 10.26 4.98
CA ILE A 158 -9.60 10.25 5.52
C ILE A 158 -9.57 10.75 6.96
N MET A 159 -10.39 11.75 7.31
CA MET A 159 -10.54 12.22 8.69
C MET A 159 -11.11 11.13 9.61
N ALA A 160 -12.15 10.42 9.15
CA ALA A 160 -12.73 9.32 9.90
C ALA A 160 -11.73 8.15 10.06
N MET A 161 -10.95 7.82 9.02
CA MET A 161 -9.89 6.81 9.12
C MET A 161 -8.82 7.22 10.13
N ARG A 162 -8.28 8.44 10.02
CA ARG A 162 -7.27 8.97 10.96
C ARG A 162 -7.73 8.93 12.41
N LYS A 163 -9.03 9.18 12.65
CA LYS A 163 -9.62 9.14 14.00
C LYS A 163 -9.76 7.73 14.56
N HIS A 164 -9.97 6.73 13.71
CA HIS A 164 -10.50 5.43 14.14
C HIS A 164 -9.57 4.24 13.88
N LEU A 165 -8.68 4.33 12.91
CA LEU A 165 -7.74 3.28 12.52
C LEU A 165 -6.32 3.81 12.69
N PRO A 166 -5.54 3.31 13.68
CA PRO A 166 -4.11 3.60 13.76
C PRO A 166 -3.45 3.28 12.42
N HIS A 167 -2.59 4.16 11.94
CA HIS A 167 -2.00 4.01 10.61
C HIS A 167 -0.55 4.46 10.59
N ASP A 168 0.31 3.67 9.94
CA ASP A 168 1.68 4.06 9.59
C ASP A 168 1.82 4.26 8.09
N GLY A 169 2.14 5.47 7.67
CA GLY A 169 2.34 5.82 6.26
C GLY A 169 3.77 6.25 6.03
N ARG A 170 4.39 5.76 4.95
CA ARG A 170 5.66 6.28 4.46
C ARG A 170 5.53 6.81 3.03
N VAL A 171 6.16 7.94 2.77
CA VAL A 171 6.38 8.47 1.43
C VAL A 171 7.85 8.23 1.11
N MET A 172 8.10 7.57 -0.01
CA MET A 172 9.42 7.33 -0.56
C MET A 172 9.68 8.40 -1.63
N ASP A 173 9.98 9.61 -1.17
CA ASP A 173 10.49 10.71 -1.99
C ASP A 173 12.00 10.54 -2.24
N GLU A 174 12.66 11.49 -2.90
CA GLU A 174 14.08 11.39 -3.23
C GLU A 174 14.95 11.19 -1.97
N ALA A 175 14.69 11.96 -0.91
CA ALA A 175 15.45 11.86 0.32
C ALA A 175 15.24 10.52 1.03
N GLY A 176 13.99 10.05 1.11
CA GLY A 176 13.63 8.76 1.67
C GLY A 176 14.23 7.59 0.89
N LEU A 177 14.23 7.67 -0.44
CA LEU A 177 14.84 6.68 -1.33
C LEU A 177 16.36 6.63 -1.21
N ILE A 178 17.04 7.78 -1.15
CA ILE A 178 18.47 7.85 -0.90
C ILE A 178 18.81 7.25 0.48
N GLY A 179 18.03 7.60 1.50
CA GLY A 179 18.19 7.04 2.86
C GLY A 179 18.03 5.53 2.87
N TRP A 180 17.01 5.01 2.18
CA TRP A 180 16.79 3.58 2.02
C TRP A 180 17.94 2.91 1.26
N CYS A 181 18.46 3.53 0.19
CA CYS A 181 19.59 2.97 -0.56
C CYS A 181 20.84 2.83 0.31
N LYS A 182 21.14 3.87 1.11
CA LYS A 182 22.27 3.86 2.06
C LYS A 182 22.09 2.80 3.15
N ALA A 183 20.91 2.68 3.72
CA ALA A 183 20.62 1.70 4.78
C ALA A 183 20.71 0.25 4.29
N ASN A 184 20.53 0.03 2.99
CA ASN A 184 20.67 -1.28 2.34
C ASN A 184 22.01 -1.42 1.57
N GLU A 185 22.94 -0.49 1.78
CA GLU A 185 24.31 -0.53 1.23
C GLU A 185 24.36 -0.67 -0.30
N PHE A 186 23.36 -0.16 -1.03
CA PHE A 186 23.41 -0.15 -2.49
C PHE A 186 24.54 0.78 -2.95
N PRO A 187 25.44 0.31 -3.83
CA PRO A 187 26.53 1.15 -4.33
C PRO A 187 25.99 2.21 -5.28
N LYS A 188 26.64 3.38 -5.31
CA LYS A 188 26.35 4.40 -6.33
C LYS A 188 26.77 3.90 -7.71
N GLN A 189 26.09 4.38 -8.75
CA GLN A 189 26.59 4.22 -10.11
C GLN A 189 27.90 4.99 -10.25
N SER A 190 28.89 4.42 -10.96
CA SER A 190 30.09 5.16 -11.33
C SER A 190 29.69 6.21 -12.37
N LEU A 191 30.16 7.44 -12.18
CA LEU A 191 30.13 8.44 -13.25
C LEU A 191 31.30 8.07 -14.16
N ASP A 192 31.01 7.36 -15.24
CA ASP A 192 31.94 7.19 -16.36
C ASP A 192 31.97 8.47 -17.21
#